data_AF-A0A7Y5NFI2-F1
#
_entry.id   AF-A0A7Y5NFI2-F1
#
_cell.length_a   1.000
_cell.length_b   1.000
_cell.length_c   1.000
_cell.angle_alpha   90.00
_cell.angle_beta   90.00
_cell.angle_gamma   90.00
#
_symmetry.space_group_name_H-M   'P 1'
#
loop_
_entity.id
_entity.type
_entity.pdbx_description
1 polymer ?
#
loop_
_entity_poly.entity_id
_entity_poly.type
_entity_poly.pdbx_seq_one_letter_code
_entity_poly.pdbx_strand_id
1 'polypeptide(L)'
;MNIPATFLLVAFSLTVSASAPMAVQAQSLDSLLAQGQRQLVRHEYDKAHRLFERAQRLAPKSREALLGLGKTEVAQEKWGKADGRFDDILKRDKNDLEAHYYSGICDREIGKFKVLLLRKLDFDQAEKHFDFILARDSLFMDTVYQLAMLEHFREHHTRAVELGHIAARLRPDLSSTQVGLFRLYRYFLDHSSNNEAFQWLRQNASDYARYFSGEKYRLLRNYPRADSCFRELMVQDLNMPKHRLMLSLAKVYYAMGQPRAGEELFWQAVDSITSKVEADLVFEDLKYIFTNEEYEHYRQLKHADALQAFYRRMWSKRNPTPAANVNVRLAERQNISSF
;
A
#
# COMPACT_ATOMS: atom_id res chain seq x y z
N MET A 1 73.44 -67.22 4.77
CA MET A 1 72.33 -66.93 3.84
C MET A 1 71.40 -65.91 4.49
N ASN A 2 71.36 -64.72 3.87
CA ASN A 2 70.43 -63.58 3.98
C ASN A 2 69.94 -63.04 5.35
N ILE A 3 70.36 -61.79 5.60
CA ILE A 3 69.81 -60.80 6.55
C ILE A 3 68.51 -60.19 5.99
N PRO A 4 67.61 -59.66 6.83
CA PRO A 4 67.15 -58.28 6.63
C PRO A 4 67.10 -57.49 7.97
N ALA A 5 67.75 -56.33 8.05
CA ALA A 5 67.23 -54.98 7.75
C ALA A 5 66.31 -54.43 8.86
N THR A 6 66.92 -53.77 9.86
CA THR A 6 66.24 -53.05 10.94
C THR A 6 65.98 -51.60 10.51
N PHE A 7 64.70 -51.22 10.38
CA PHE A 7 64.27 -49.85 10.07
C PHE A 7 64.14 -49.00 11.35
N LEU A 8 64.74 -47.82 11.33
CA LEU A 8 64.61 -46.76 12.35
C LEU A 8 63.30 -45.98 12.12
N LEU A 9 62.45 -45.89 13.15
CA LEU A 9 61.23 -45.08 13.16
C LEU A 9 61.53 -43.71 13.81
N VAL A 10 61.42 -42.64 13.01
CA VAL A 10 61.46 -41.24 13.47
C VAL A 10 60.04 -40.83 13.90
N ALA A 11 59.87 -40.46 15.17
CA ALA A 11 58.59 -39.97 15.70
C ALA A 11 58.42 -38.47 15.38
N PHE A 12 57.36 -38.14 14.64
CA PHE A 12 56.91 -36.76 14.39
C PHE A 12 55.84 -36.39 15.43
N SER A 13 56.10 -35.40 16.27
CA SER A 13 55.13 -34.88 17.24
C SER A 13 54.17 -33.90 16.56
N LEU A 14 52.92 -34.34 16.36
CA LEU A 14 51.81 -33.48 15.94
C LEU A 14 51.19 -32.82 17.19
N THR A 15 51.44 -31.53 17.39
CA THR A 15 50.67 -30.71 18.33
C THR A 15 49.32 -30.38 17.68
N VAL A 16 48.27 -31.07 18.11
CA VAL A 16 46.88 -30.68 17.79
C VAL A 16 46.56 -29.43 18.60
N SER A 17 46.56 -28.27 17.94
CA SER A 17 45.96 -27.05 18.50
C SER A 17 44.44 -27.19 18.41
N ALA A 18 43.80 -27.41 19.55
CA ALA A 18 42.34 -27.46 19.65
C ALA A 18 41.75 -26.06 19.40
N SER A 19 41.17 -25.86 18.22
CA SER A 19 40.35 -24.68 17.96
C SER A 19 39.03 -24.82 18.73
N ALA A 20 38.77 -23.89 19.63
CA ALA A 20 37.49 -23.79 20.33
C ALA A 20 36.34 -23.62 19.32
N PRO A 21 35.21 -24.35 19.46
CA PRO A 21 34.07 -24.13 18.60
C PRO A 21 33.52 -22.73 18.84
N MET A 22 33.45 -21.91 17.79
CA MET A 22 32.68 -20.66 17.79
C MET A 22 31.26 -20.99 18.24
N ALA A 23 30.86 -20.50 19.41
CA ALA A 23 29.49 -20.55 19.85
C ALA A 23 28.65 -19.74 18.84
N VAL A 24 28.01 -20.43 17.90
CA VAL A 24 26.92 -19.87 17.10
C VAL A 24 25.85 -19.49 18.12
N GLN A 25 25.75 -18.19 18.41
CA GLN A 25 24.79 -17.69 19.38
C GLN A 25 23.38 -18.08 18.91
N ALA A 26 22.78 -19.06 19.58
CA ALA A 26 21.45 -19.53 19.26
C ALA A 26 20.49 -18.33 19.32
N GLN A 27 19.88 -17.97 18.18
CA GLN A 27 18.95 -16.84 18.14
C GLN A 27 17.70 -17.20 18.94
N SER A 28 17.36 -16.39 19.94
CA SER A 28 16.12 -16.55 20.70
C SER A 28 14.89 -16.32 19.82
N LEU A 29 13.74 -16.85 20.25
CA LEU A 29 12.45 -16.63 19.59
C LEU A 29 12.19 -15.14 19.38
N ASP A 30 12.32 -14.33 20.43
CA ASP A 30 12.07 -12.88 20.39
C ASP A 30 13.00 -12.16 19.40
N SER A 31 14.27 -12.58 19.34
CA SER A 31 15.24 -12.03 18.40
C SER A 31 14.86 -12.34 16.95
N LEU A 32 14.40 -13.58 16.67
CA LEU A 32 13.93 -13.98 15.35
C LEU A 32 12.67 -13.21 14.95
N LEU A 33 11.69 -13.09 15.87
CA LEU A 33 10.45 -12.34 15.63
C LEU A 33 10.74 -10.86 15.34
N ALA A 34 11.57 -10.21 16.17
CA ALA A 34 11.93 -8.80 15.98
C ALA A 34 12.71 -8.58 14.68
N GLN A 35 13.64 -9.48 14.32
CA GLN A 35 14.33 -9.43 13.03
C GLN A 35 13.35 -9.63 11.86
N GLY A 36 12.47 -10.62 11.95
CA GLY A 36 11.46 -10.91 10.94
C GLY A 36 10.56 -9.71 10.69
N GLN A 37 10.09 -9.07 11.75
CA GLN A 37 9.28 -7.85 11.67
C GLN A 37 10.04 -6.70 11.00
N ARG A 38 11.32 -6.50 11.31
CA ARG A 38 12.15 -5.49 10.64
C ARG A 38 12.28 -5.77 9.14
N GLN A 39 12.48 -7.03 8.75
CA GLN A 39 12.57 -7.38 7.33
C GLN A 39 11.23 -7.24 6.62
N LEU A 40 10.12 -7.57 7.30
CA LEU A 40 8.77 -7.38 6.76
C LEU A 40 8.48 -5.90 6.49
N VAL A 41 8.82 -5.01 7.45
CA VAL A 41 8.68 -3.55 7.30
C VAL A 41 9.59 -2.98 6.20
N ARG A 42 10.69 -3.66 5.87
CA ARG A 42 11.60 -3.31 4.76
C ARG A 42 11.24 -3.99 3.44
N HIS A 43 10.11 -4.71 3.38
CA HIS A 43 9.66 -5.41 2.18
C HIS A 43 10.63 -6.51 1.71
N GLU A 44 11.55 -6.93 2.57
CA GLU A 44 12.48 -8.02 2.33
C GLU A 44 11.78 -9.35 2.64
N TYR A 45 10.67 -9.63 1.94
CA TYR A 45 9.70 -10.67 2.28
C TYR A 45 10.32 -12.06 2.39
N ASP A 46 11.25 -12.42 1.51
CA ASP A 46 11.91 -13.73 1.57
C ASP A 46 12.77 -13.90 2.83
N LYS A 47 13.41 -12.81 3.29
CA LYS A 47 14.18 -12.83 4.54
C LYS A 47 13.24 -12.84 5.75
N ALA A 48 12.17 -12.04 5.72
CA ALA A 48 11.14 -12.04 6.75
C ALA A 48 10.54 -13.45 6.93
N HIS A 49 10.16 -14.08 5.82
CA HIS A 49 9.61 -15.43 5.79
C HIS A 49 10.54 -16.44 6.46
N ARG A 50 11.83 -16.50 6.05
CA ARG A 50 12.81 -17.42 6.65
C ARG A 50 13.02 -17.18 8.15
N LEU A 51 12.96 -15.93 8.60
CA LEU A 51 13.09 -15.59 10.03
C LEU A 51 11.87 -16.07 10.82
N PHE A 52 10.66 -15.85 10.31
CA PHE A 52 9.44 -16.33 10.96
C PHE A 52 9.29 -17.86 10.89
N GLU A 53 9.74 -18.54 9.83
CA GLU A 53 9.80 -20.00 9.76
C GLU A 53 10.76 -20.58 10.82
N ARG A 54 11.89 -19.92 11.07
CA ARG A 54 12.79 -20.30 12.17
C ARG A 54 12.14 -20.07 13.52
N ALA A 55 11.44 -18.95 13.72
CA ALA A 55 10.68 -18.67 14.93
C ALA A 55 9.60 -19.74 15.16
N GLN A 56 8.86 -20.13 14.13
CA GLN A 56 7.86 -21.19 14.18
C GLN A 56 8.48 -22.56 14.52
N ARG A 57 9.67 -22.89 14.00
CA ARG A 57 10.36 -24.13 14.39
C ARG A 57 10.74 -24.17 15.86
N LEU A 58 11.13 -23.03 16.45
CA LEU A 58 11.42 -22.94 17.88
C LEU A 58 10.15 -22.99 18.73
N ALA A 59 9.07 -22.34 18.28
CA ALA A 59 7.78 -22.30 18.95
C ALA A 59 6.64 -22.56 17.95
N PRO A 60 6.28 -23.82 17.68
CA PRO A 60 5.29 -24.18 16.65
C PRO A 60 3.90 -23.59 16.83
N LYS A 61 3.58 -23.14 18.05
CA LYS A 61 2.30 -22.52 18.43
C LYS A 61 2.41 -21.03 18.71
N SER A 62 3.56 -20.38 18.46
CA SER A 62 3.70 -18.93 18.65
C SER A 62 2.75 -18.20 17.68
N ARG A 63 1.83 -17.43 18.26
CA ARG A 63 0.90 -16.57 17.52
C ARG A 63 1.68 -15.59 16.66
N GLU A 64 2.70 -14.95 17.20
CA GLU A 64 3.51 -13.93 16.54
C GLU A 64 4.29 -14.50 15.36
N ALA A 65 4.80 -15.73 15.47
CA ALA A 65 5.48 -16.40 14.37
C ALA A 65 4.51 -16.73 13.22
N LEU A 66 3.32 -17.26 13.55
CA LEU A 66 2.26 -17.54 12.57
C LEU A 66 1.75 -16.27 11.91
N LEU A 67 1.50 -15.23 12.70
CA LEU A 67 1.05 -13.93 12.25
C LEU A 67 2.10 -13.28 11.33
N GLY A 68 3.37 -13.33 11.71
CA GLY A 68 4.49 -12.85 10.88
C GLY A 68 4.59 -13.59 9.55
N LEU A 69 4.44 -14.93 9.55
CA LEU A 69 4.36 -15.72 8.31
C LEU A 69 3.17 -15.32 7.46
N GLY A 70 1.97 -15.28 8.04
CA GLY A 70 0.73 -14.93 7.32
C GLY A 70 0.80 -13.53 6.71
N LYS A 71 1.29 -12.52 7.45
CA LYS A 71 1.49 -11.15 6.94
C LYS A 71 2.51 -11.10 5.81
N THR A 72 3.57 -11.88 5.91
CA THR A 72 4.59 -11.99 4.85
C THR A 72 4.00 -12.66 3.61
N GLU A 73 3.20 -13.71 3.78
CA GLU A 73 2.54 -14.44 2.69
C GLU A 73 1.45 -13.58 2.03
N VAL A 74 0.68 -12.78 2.78
CA VAL A 74 -0.23 -11.73 2.28
C VAL A 74 0.53 -10.73 1.41
N ALA A 75 1.67 -10.23 1.88
CA ALA A 75 2.47 -9.26 1.13
C ALA A 75 3.10 -9.86 -0.15
N GLN A 76 3.18 -11.18 -0.23
CA GLN A 76 3.60 -11.94 -1.40
C GLN A 76 2.41 -12.47 -2.24
N GLU A 77 1.18 -12.06 -1.92
CA GLU A 77 -0.06 -12.49 -2.58
C GLU A 77 -0.30 -14.02 -2.53
N LYS A 78 0.30 -14.69 -1.54
CA LYS A 78 0.14 -16.14 -1.29
C LYS A 78 -1.09 -16.39 -0.41
N TRP A 79 -2.25 -15.95 -0.89
CA TRP A 79 -3.49 -15.86 -0.11
C TRP A 79 -3.87 -17.15 0.62
N GLY A 80 -3.90 -18.29 -0.07
CA GLY A 80 -4.28 -19.56 0.55
C GLY A 80 -3.30 -20.08 1.60
N LYS A 81 -1.99 -19.75 1.49
CA LYS A 81 -1.02 -20.10 2.54
C LYS A 81 -1.22 -19.21 3.76
N ALA A 82 -1.38 -17.91 3.53
CA ALA A 82 -1.60 -16.94 4.58
C ALA A 82 -2.87 -17.24 5.38
N ASP A 83 -3.97 -17.53 4.67
CA ASP A 83 -5.24 -17.92 5.28
C ASP A 83 -5.06 -19.12 6.23
N GLY A 84 -4.37 -20.17 5.79
CA GLY A 84 -4.02 -21.30 6.65
C GLY A 84 -3.23 -20.93 7.92
N ARG A 85 -2.41 -19.86 7.88
CA ARG A 85 -1.71 -19.36 9.09
C ARG A 85 -2.66 -18.68 10.05
N PHE A 86 -3.58 -17.88 9.54
CA PHE A 86 -4.57 -17.17 10.36
C PHE A 86 -5.61 -18.14 10.93
N ASP A 87 -6.01 -19.15 10.18
CA ASP A 87 -6.83 -20.27 10.66
C ASP A 87 -6.21 -20.98 11.86
N ASP A 88 -4.89 -21.23 11.79
CA ASP A 88 -4.17 -21.84 12.91
C ASP A 88 -4.16 -20.93 14.15
N ILE A 89 -4.14 -19.61 13.99
CA ILE A 89 -4.29 -18.67 15.09
C ILE A 89 -5.74 -18.74 15.63
N LEU A 90 -6.75 -18.65 14.76
CA LEU A 90 -8.17 -18.63 15.13
C LEU A 90 -8.66 -19.92 15.80
N LYS A 91 -8.06 -21.08 15.48
CA LYS A 91 -8.32 -22.34 16.20
C LYS A 91 -7.93 -22.28 17.68
N ARG A 92 -6.98 -21.42 18.04
CA ARG A 92 -6.44 -21.27 19.41
C ARG A 92 -7.07 -20.09 20.12
N ASP A 93 -7.20 -18.97 19.42
CA ASP A 93 -7.88 -17.78 19.88
C ASP A 93 -8.89 -17.31 18.83
N LYS A 94 -10.15 -17.66 19.05
CA LYS A 94 -11.28 -17.29 18.17
C LYS A 94 -11.62 -15.81 18.21
N ASN A 95 -11.02 -15.02 19.10
CA ASN A 95 -11.29 -13.59 19.25
C ASN A 95 -10.14 -12.72 18.74
N ASP A 96 -9.14 -13.31 18.08
CA ASP A 96 -8.01 -12.59 17.55
C ASP A 96 -8.39 -11.67 16.39
N LEU A 97 -8.49 -10.37 16.69
CA LEU A 97 -8.91 -9.36 15.72
C LEU A 97 -7.95 -9.25 14.53
N GLU A 98 -6.64 -9.42 14.73
CA GLU A 98 -5.66 -9.30 13.64
C GLU A 98 -5.71 -10.52 12.72
N ALA A 99 -5.93 -11.72 13.26
CA ALA A 99 -6.15 -12.90 12.46
C ALA A 99 -7.47 -12.81 11.69
N HIS A 100 -8.57 -12.36 12.32
CA HIS A 100 -9.82 -12.08 11.60
C HIS A 100 -9.61 -11.07 10.47
N TYR A 101 -8.85 -10.01 10.73
CA TYR A 101 -8.61 -8.95 9.75
C TYR A 101 -7.91 -9.49 8.49
N TYR A 102 -6.85 -10.27 8.67
CA TYR A 102 -6.14 -10.83 7.53
C TYR A 102 -6.85 -12.01 6.86
N SER A 103 -7.61 -12.84 7.60
CA SER A 103 -8.48 -13.86 6.98
C SER A 103 -9.53 -13.21 6.09
N GLY A 104 -10.19 -12.14 6.54
CA GLY A 104 -11.16 -11.42 5.71
C GLY A 104 -10.56 -10.85 4.42
N ILE A 105 -9.31 -10.37 4.47
CA ILE A 105 -8.57 -9.96 3.26
C ILE A 105 -8.27 -11.18 2.37
N CYS A 106 -7.80 -12.29 2.94
CA CYS A 106 -7.49 -13.49 2.16
C CYS A 106 -8.73 -14.04 1.46
N ASP A 107 -9.85 -14.17 2.16
CA ASP A 107 -11.13 -14.61 1.61
C ASP A 107 -11.58 -13.72 0.44
N ARG A 108 -11.52 -12.39 0.60
CA ARG A 108 -11.84 -11.44 -0.47
C ARG A 108 -10.93 -11.61 -1.68
N GLU A 109 -9.62 -11.68 -1.49
CA GLU A 109 -8.67 -11.80 -2.60
C GLU A 109 -8.74 -13.16 -3.29
N ILE A 110 -9.02 -14.24 -2.55
CA ILE A 110 -9.28 -15.57 -3.11
C ILE A 110 -10.58 -15.55 -3.93
N GLY A 111 -11.67 -15.01 -3.36
CA GLY A 111 -12.99 -14.96 -4.00
C GLY A 111 -13.01 -14.18 -5.30
N LYS A 112 -12.20 -13.12 -5.41
CA LYS A 112 -12.02 -12.32 -6.64
C LYS A 112 -11.75 -13.18 -7.88
N PHE A 113 -10.97 -14.24 -7.74
CA PHE A 113 -10.59 -15.13 -8.86
C PHE A 113 -11.52 -16.32 -9.04
N LYS A 114 -12.45 -16.57 -8.11
CA LYS A 114 -13.46 -17.64 -8.24
C LYS A 114 -14.67 -17.16 -9.04
N VAL A 115 -15.46 -18.13 -9.49
CA VAL A 115 -16.70 -17.91 -10.25
C VAL A 115 -17.93 -18.03 -9.36
N LEU A 116 -18.95 -17.22 -9.66
CA LEU A 116 -20.34 -17.33 -9.20
C LEU A 116 -20.48 -17.71 -7.71
N LEU A 117 -20.94 -18.92 -7.41
CA LEU A 117 -21.27 -19.37 -6.05
C LEU A 117 -20.05 -19.42 -5.13
N LEU A 118 -18.90 -19.87 -5.64
CA LEU A 118 -17.68 -19.95 -4.84
C LEU A 118 -17.16 -18.55 -4.48
N ARG A 119 -17.25 -17.61 -5.42
CA ARG A 119 -16.95 -16.19 -5.16
C ARG A 119 -17.86 -15.63 -4.07
N LYS A 120 -19.17 -15.86 -4.19
CA LYS A 120 -20.14 -15.40 -3.19
C LYS A 120 -19.81 -15.97 -1.80
N LEU A 121 -19.53 -17.27 -1.71
CA LEU A 121 -19.19 -17.90 -0.43
C LEU A 121 -17.97 -17.26 0.22
N ASP A 122 -16.88 -17.06 -0.53
CA ASP A 122 -15.68 -16.41 0.02
C ASP A 122 -15.95 -14.96 0.42
N PHE A 123 -16.73 -14.21 -0.36
CA PHE A 123 -17.10 -12.84 -0.01
C PHE A 123 -17.97 -12.77 1.26
N ASP A 124 -18.90 -13.71 1.43
CA ASP A 124 -19.71 -13.80 2.64
C ASP A 124 -18.87 -14.20 3.86
N GLN A 125 -17.79 -14.97 3.67
CA GLN A 125 -16.82 -15.26 4.74
C GLN A 125 -15.98 -14.02 5.08
N ALA A 126 -15.47 -13.31 4.07
CA ALA A 126 -14.75 -12.06 4.26
C ALA A 126 -15.56 -11.03 5.06
N GLU A 127 -16.84 -10.87 4.71
CA GLU A 127 -17.78 -9.99 5.42
C GLU A 127 -17.94 -10.40 6.89
N LYS A 128 -18.13 -11.69 7.20
CA LYS A 128 -18.22 -12.17 8.58
C LYS A 128 -16.97 -11.83 9.39
N HIS A 129 -15.79 -11.95 8.80
CA HIS A 129 -14.53 -11.57 9.45
C HIS A 129 -14.49 -10.08 9.75
N PHE A 130 -14.88 -9.22 8.81
CA PHE A 130 -14.92 -7.77 9.04
C PHE A 130 -16.00 -7.36 10.04
N ASP A 131 -17.21 -7.91 9.95
CA ASP A 131 -18.31 -7.64 10.89
C ASP A 131 -17.94 -8.06 12.32
N PHE A 132 -17.24 -9.19 12.48
CA PHE A 132 -16.74 -9.64 13.77
C PHE A 132 -15.85 -8.60 14.45
N ILE A 133 -14.96 -7.98 13.66
CA ILE A 133 -14.05 -6.93 14.13
C ILE A 133 -14.84 -5.67 14.44
N LEU A 134 -15.69 -5.20 13.51
CA LEU A 134 -16.42 -3.95 13.65
C LEU A 134 -17.39 -3.96 14.84
N ALA A 135 -17.92 -5.12 15.22
CA ALA A 135 -18.74 -5.31 16.41
C ALA A 135 -17.97 -5.18 17.74
N ARG A 136 -16.64 -5.25 17.71
CA ARG A 136 -15.76 -5.18 18.91
C ARG A 136 -14.93 -3.91 18.95
N ASP A 137 -14.33 -3.56 17.82
CA ASP A 137 -13.49 -2.38 17.63
C ASP A 137 -13.68 -1.84 16.22
N SER A 138 -14.54 -0.83 16.10
CA SER A 138 -14.81 -0.16 14.83
C SER A 138 -13.64 0.71 14.33
N LEU A 139 -12.62 0.95 15.16
CA LEU A 139 -11.40 1.68 14.79
C LEU A 139 -10.22 0.76 14.47
N PHE A 140 -10.42 -0.57 14.54
CA PHE A 140 -9.36 -1.54 14.28
C PHE A 140 -8.82 -1.42 12.85
N MET A 141 -7.56 -1.01 12.73
CA MET A 141 -6.87 -0.78 11.45
C MET A 141 -7.75 0.01 10.45
N ASP A 142 -7.76 -0.38 9.18
CA ASP A 142 -8.63 0.17 8.13
C ASP A 142 -9.76 -0.80 7.76
N THR A 143 -10.31 -1.53 8.75
CA THR A 143 -11.32 -2.59 8.52
C THR A 143 -12.53 -2.12 7.71
N VAL A 144 -13.06 -0.92 7.98
CA VAL A 144 -14.18 -0.36 7.19
C VAL A 144 -13.80 -0.13 5.73
N TYR A 145 -12.56 0.25 5.46
CA TYR A 145 -12.06 0.35 4.08
C TYR A 145 -11.89 -1.03 3.44
N GLN A 146 -11.48 -2.05 4.19
CA GLN A 146 -11.44 -3.43 3.67
C GLN A 146 -12.83 -3.95 3.30
N LEU A 147 -13.86 -3.58 4.07
CA LEU A 147 -15.26 -3.84 3.74
C LEU A 147 -15.72 -3.03 2.51
N ALA A 148 -15.30 -1.77 2.38
CA ALA A 148 -15.55 -0.98 1.17
C ALA A 148 -14.96 -1.64 -0.09
N MET A 149 -13.75 -2.19 0.02
CA MET A 149 -13.12 -2.94 -1.08
C MET A 149 -13.85 -4.25 -1.39
N LEU A 150 -14.42 -4.93 -0.38
CA LEU A 150 -15.28 -6.10 -0.59
C LEU A 150 -16.54 -5.72 -1.40
N GLU A 151 -17.21 -4.63 -1.03
CA GLU A 151 -18.37 -4.12 -1.76
C GLU A 151 -18.02 -3.69 -3.19
N HIS A 152 -16.83 -3.15 -3.41
CA HIS A 152 -16.33 -2.90 -4.76
C HIS A 152 -16.23 -4.19 -5.59
N PHE A 153 -15.67 -5.27 -5.04
CA PHE A 153 -15.58 -6.55 -5.76
C PHE A 153 -16.93 -7.28 -5.92
N ARG A 154 -17.92 -6.92 -5.10
CA ARG A 154 -19.34 -7.27 -5.29
C ARG A 154 -20.04 -6.39 -6.33
N GLU A 155 -19.32 -5.45 -6.97
CA GLU A 155 -19.85 -4.48 -7.95
C GLU A 155 -20.84 -3.46 -7.34
N HIS A 156 -20.90 -3.37 -6.01
CA HIS A 156 -21.69 -2.37 -5.29
C HIS A 156 -20.91 -1.07 -5.12
N HIS A 157 -20.52 -0.45 -6.24
CA HIS A 157 -19.56 0.66 -6.24
C HIS A 157 -20.01 1.91 -5.44
N THR A 158 -21.30 2.23 -5.44
CA THR A 158 -21.84 3.35 -4.64
C THR A 158 -21.74 3.06 -3.15
N ARG A 159 -22.10 1.84 -2.73
CA ARG A 159 -21.94 1.38 -1.35
C ARG A 159 -20.48 1.38 -0.92
N ALA A 160 -19.58 0.99 -1.81
CA ALA A 160 -18.15 1.05 -1.58
C ALA A 160 -17.68 2.49 -1.30
N VAL A 161 -18.16 3.48 -2.07
CA VAL A 161 -17.86 4.91 -1.82
C VAL A 161 -18.41 5.39 -0.48
N GLU A 162 -19.64 5.01 -0.12
CA GLU A 162 -20.24 5.34 1.18
C GLU A 162 -19.40 4.81 2.36
N LEU A 163 -19.00 3.54 2.30
CA LEU A 163 -18.13 2.93 3.30
C LEU A 163 -16.75 3.60 3.32
N GLY A 164 -16.22 4.02 2.17
CA GLY A 164 -14.98 4.78 2.07
C GLY A 164 -15.04 6.10 2.84
N HIS A 165 -16.17 6.84 2.79
CA HIS A 165 -16.37 8.05 3.60
C HIS A 165 -16.38 7.74 5.09
N ILE A 166 -17.02 6.64 5.49
CA ILE A 166 -17.04 6.20 6.89
C ILE A 166 -15.62 5.85 7.35
N ALA A 167 -14.86 5.11 6.54
CA ALA A 167 -13.48 4.74 6.83
C ALA A 167 -12.57 5.97 6.98
N ALA A 168 -12.68 6.93 6.07
CA ALA A 168 -11.92 8.19 6.11
C ALA A 168 -12.24 9.03 7.35
N ARG A 169 -13.51 9.03 7.81
CA ARG A 169 -13.94 9.74 9.02
C ARG A 169 -13.48 9.06 10.31
N LEU A 170 -13.55 7.74 10.38
CA LEU A 170 -13.16 6.99 11.57
C LEU A 170 -11.64 6.96 11.77
N ARG A 171 -10.88 6.86 10.67
CA ARG A 171 -9.42 6.77 10.69
C ARG A 171 -8.78 7.79 9.74
N PRO A 172 -8.89 9.10 10.06
CA PRO A 172 -8.29 10.15 9.25
C PRO A 172 -6.75 10.14 9.31
N ASP A 173 -6.18 9.49 10.32
CA ASP A 173 -4.74 9.28 10.52
C ASP A 173 -4.13 8.29 9.52
N LEU A 174 -4.93 7.41 8.93
CA LEU A 174 -4.46 6.39 8.00
C LEU A 174 -4.47 6.91 6.56
N SER A 175 -3.30 6.96 5.92
CA SER A 175 -3.21 7.25 4.48
C SER A 175 -4.05 6.28 3.64
N SER A 176 -4.17 5.01 4.04
CA SER A 176 -4.90 4.00 3.26
C SER A 176 -6.39 4.30 3.14
N THR A 177 -7.02 4.88 4.16
CA THR A 177 -8.46 5.23 4.13
C THR A 177 -8.69 6.49 3.28
N GLN A 178 -7.83 7.50 3.44
CA GLN A 178 -7.91 8.77 2.73
C GLN A 178 -7.65 8.58 1.23
N VAL A 179 -6.52 7.96 0.89
CA VAL A 179 -6.20 7.58 -0.50
C VAL A 179 -7.21 6.57 -1.05
N GLY A 180 -7.63 5.64 -0.19
CA GLY A 180 -8.61 4.60 -0.52
C GLY A 180 -9.94 5.18 -0.98
N LEU A 181 -10.46 6.23 -0.34
CA LEU A 181 -11.68 6.90 -0.77
C LEU A 181 -11.58 7.44 -2.20
N PHE A 182 -10.46 8.10 -2.56
CA PHE A 182 -10.26 8.54 -3.94
C PHE A 182 -10.22 7.37 -4.93
N ARG A 183 -9.63 6.24 -4.52
CA ARG A 183 -9.59 5.01 -5.34
C ARG A 183 -10.98 4.42 -5.54
N LEU A 184 -11.81 4.37 -4.50
CA LEU A 184 -13.19 3.86 -4.55
C LEU A 184 -14.06 4.70 -5.50
N TYR A 185 -13.93 6.03 -5.46
CA TYR A 185 -14.59 6.91 -6.42
C TYR A 185 -14.12 6.66 -7.86
N ARG A 186 -12.82 6.44 -8.09
CA ARG A 186 -12.33 6.06 -9.43
C ARG A 186 -12.96 4.77 -9.92
N TYR A 187 -12.99 3.73 -9.09
CA TYR A 187 -13.69 2.48 -9.44
C TYR A 187 -15.16 2.72 -9.76
N PHE A 188 -15.86 3.55 -8.97
CA PHE A 188 -17.23 3.94 -9.26
C PHE A 188 -17.36 4.64 -10.64
N LEU A 189 -16.49 5.59 -10.97
CA LEU A 189 -16.54 6.29 -12.25
C LEU A 189 -16.22 5.40 -13.46
N ASP A 190 -15.33 4.42 -13.27
CA ASP A 190 -14.91 3.47 -14.32
C ASP A 190 -16.01 2.45 -14.63
N HIS A 191 -16.86 2.12 -13.65
CA HIS A 191 -17.93 1.10 -13.78
C HIS A 191 -19.33 1.71 -13.89
N SER A 192 -19.46 3.03 -13.95
CA SER A 192 -20.74 3.72 -14.12
C SER A 192 -20.84 4.39 -15.48
N SER A 193 -22.03 4.35 -16.09
CA SER A 193 -22.30 5.18 -17.26
C SER A 193 -22.18 6.67 -16.89
N ASN A 194 -21.96 7.53 -17.89
CA ASN A 194 -21.84 8.97 -17.65
C ASN A 194 -23.08 9.55 -16.96
N ASN A 195 -24.27 9.10 -17.36
CA ASN A 195 -25.53 9.60 -16.80
C ASN A 195 -25.72 9.17 -15.34
N GLU A 196 -25.50 7.90 -15.03
CA GLU A 196 -25.58 7.38 -13.66
C GLU A 196 -24.55 8.06 -12.75
N ALA A 197 -23.30 8.18 -13.22
CA ALA A 197 -22.25 8.85 -12.45
C ALA A 197 -22.63 10.29 -12.11
N PHE A 198 -23.00 11.11 -13.09
CA PHE A 198 -23.38 12.50 -12.84
C PHE A 198 -24.66 12.62 -12.02
N GLN A 199 -25.63 11.72 -12.19
CA GLN A 199 -26.85 11.71 -11.38
C GLN A 199 -26.52 11.46 -9.91
N TRP A 200 -25.77 10.39 -9.63
CA TRP A 200 -25.41 10.02 -8.27
C TRP A 200 -24.54 11.09 -7.60
N LEU A 201 -23.54 11.64 -8.31
CA LEU A 201 -22.68 12.69 -7.77
C LEU A 201 -23.45 13.97 -7.43
N ARG A 202 -24.44 14.36 -8.24
CA ARG A 202 -25.30 15.52 -7.95
C ARG A 202 -26.21 15.27 -6.75
N GLN A 203 -26.71 14.06 -6.58
CA GLN A 203 -27.55 13.70 -5.43
C GLN A 203 -26.74 13.65 -4.12
N ASN A 204 -25.47 13.28 -4.20
CA ASN A 204 -24.57 13.11 -3.06
C ASN A 204 -23.54 14.25 -2.99
N ALA A 205 -23.99 15.51 -3.08
CA ALA A 205 -23.23 16.76 -3.31
C ALA A 205 -22.15 17.16 -2.26
N SER A 206 -21.44 16.19 -1.69
CA SER A 206 -20.21 16.35 -0.90
C SER A 206 -19.08 16.97 -1.72
N ASP A 207 -18.06 17.50 -1.05
CA ASP A 207 -16.87 18.07 -1.70
C ASP A 207 -16.18 17.05 -2.61
N TYR A 208 -16.08 15.81 -2.16
CA TYR A 208 -15.59 14.70 -2.98
C TYR A 208 -16.46 14.50 -4.22
N ALA A 209 -17.78 14.46 -4.11
CA ALA A 209 -18.65 14.25 -5.27
C ALA A 209 -18.59 15.41 -6.28
N ARG A 210 -18.46 16.65 -5.78
CA ARG A 210 -18.23 17.83 -6.62
C ARG A 210 -16.88 17.75 -7.33
N TYR A 211 -15.82 17.38 -6.61
CA TYR A 211 -14.49 17.12 -7.19
C TYR A 211 -14.55 16.00 -8.25
N PHE A 212 -15.22 14.89 -7.95
CA PHE A 212 -15.32 13.76 -8.88
C PHE A 212 -16.22 14.03 -10.09
N SER A 213 -17.12 15.02 -10.01
CA SER A 213 -17.82 15.55 -11.18
C SER A 213 -16.85 16.27 -12.13
N GLY A 214 -15.92 17.06 -11.58
CA GLY A 214 -14.81 17.65 -12.33
C GLY A 214 -13.89 16.60 -12.94
N GLU A 215 -13.51 15.56 -12.18
CA GLU A 215 -12.72 14.43 -12.70
C GLU A 215 -13.44 13.70 -13.83
N LYS A 216 -14.76 13.48 -13.74
CA LYS A 216 -15.52 12.87 -14.83
C LYS A 216 -15.49 13.74 -16.09
N TYR A 217 -15.61 15.07 -15.97
CA TYR A 217 -15.41 15.96 -17.11
C TYR A 217 -13.98 15.90 -17.68
N ARG A 218 -12.96 15.82 -16.83
CA ARG A 218 -11.55 15.66 -17.25
C ARG A 218 -11.35 14.36 -18.03
N LEU A 219 -11.89 13.24 -17.55
CA LEU A 219 -11.83 11.93 -18.23
C LEU A 219 -12.56 11.96 -19.59
N LEU A 220 -13.66 12.71 -19.68
CA LEU A 220 -14.37 12.96 -20.94
C LEU A 220 -13.69 14.01 -21.84
N ARG A 221 -12.50 14.48 -21.49
CA ARG A 221 -11.73 15.53 -22.20
C ARG A 221 -12.46 16.86 -22.33
N ASN A 222 -13.48 17.09 -21.50
CA ASN A 222 -14.14 18.39 -21.38
C ASN A 222 -13.38 19.27 -20.37
N TYR A 223 -12.18 19.66 -20.77
CA TYR A 223 -11.25 20.42 -19.93
C TYR A 223 -11.81 21.77 -19.45
N PRO A 224 -12.57 22.55 -20.24
CA PRO A 224 -13.17 23.79 -19.74
C PRO A 224 -14.17 23.58 -18.59
N ARG A 225 -14.99 22.53 -18.65
CA ARG A 225 -15.91 22.20 -17.53
C ARG A 225 -15.14 21.67 -16.32
N ALA A 226 -14.15 20.83 -16.55
CA ALA A 226 -13.30 20.32 -15.46
C ALA A 226 -12.59 21.49 -14.73
N ASP A 227 -11.99 22.42 -15.47
CA ASP A 227 -11.38 23.65 -14.95
C ASP A 227 -12.36 24.44 -14.09
N SER A 228 -13.56 24.73 -14.62
CA SER A 228 -14.60 25.46 -13.90
C SER A 228 -14.97 24.78 -12.58
N CYS A 229 -15.22 23.46 -12.58
CA CYS A 229 -15.53 22.71 -11.37
C CYS A 229 -14.38 22.80 -10.35
N PHE A 230 -13.14 22.65 -10.80
CA PHE A 230 -12.00 22.63 -9.89
C PHE A 230 -11.68 24.00 -9.30
N ARG A 231 -11.75 25.07 -10.11
CA ARG A 231 -11.51 26.43 -9.64
C ARG A 231 -12.56 26.91 -8.65
N GLU A 232 -13.82 26.52 -8.85
CA GLU A 232 -14.91 26.80 -7.90
C GLU A 232 -14.63 26.17 -6.53
N LEU A 233 -14.17 24.91 -6.50
CA LEU A 233 -13.83 24.23 -5.25
C LEU A 233 -12.56 24.79 -4.59
N MET A 234 -11.59 25.25 -5.37
CA MET A 234 -10.28 25.68 -4.86
C MET A 234 -10.39 26.85 -3.87
N VAL A 235 -11.35 27.75 -4.09
CA VAL A 235 -11.58 28.94 -3.27
C VAL A 235 -12.46 28.68 -2.05
N GLN A 236 -13.03 27.49 -1.92
CA GLN A 236 -13.87 27.10 -0.78
C GLN A 236 -13.03 26.49 0.35
N ASP A 237 -13.60 26.47 1.55
CA ASP A 237 -13.11 25.59 2.61
C ASP A 237 -13.70 24.19 2.38
N LEU A 238 -12.82 23.19 2.23
CA LEU A 238 -13.20 21.85 1.78
C LEU A 238 -12.94 20.84 2.88
N ASN A 239 -13.91 19.95 3.10
CA ASN A 239 -13.73 18.71 3.83
C ASN A 239 -13.11 17.62 2.93
N MET A 240 -12.07 17.99 2.19
CA MET A 240 -11.21 17.07 1.43
C MET A 240 -9.83 17.72 1.15
N PRO A 241 -8.76 16.94 0.99
CA PRO A 241 -7.43 17.50 0.69
C PRO A 241 -7.38 18.21 -0.66
N LYS A 242 -6.90 19.46 -0.68
CA LYS A 242 -6.76 20.28 -1.90
C LYS A 242 -5.66 19.79 -2.85
N HIS A 243 -4.71 18.99 -2.37
CA HIS A 243 -3.62 18.43 -3.19
C HIS A 243 -4.13 17.70 -4.42
N ARG A 244 -5.21 16.91 -4.27
CA ARG A 244 -5.84 16.20 -5.41
C ARG A 244 -6.44 17.16 -6.43
N LEU A 245 -7.10 18.20 -5.94
CA LEU A 245 -7.66 19.25 -6.78
C LEU A 245 -6.58 19.96 -7.60
N MET A 246 -5.46 20.32 -6.97
CA MET A 246 -4.31 20.94 -7.64
C MET A 246 -3.70 20.02 -8.70
N LEU A 247 -3.49 18.74 -8.39
CA LEU A 247 -2.93 17.77 -9.34
C LEU A 247 -3.86 17.53 -10.54
N SER A 248 -5.17 17.45 -10.32
CA SER A 248 -6.16 17.31 -11.39
C SER A 248 -6.25 18.54 -12.27
N LEU A 249 -6.21 19.74 -11.66
CA LEU A 249 -6.19 20.99 -12.40
C LEU A 249 -4.87 21.17 -13.18
N ALA A 250 -3.75 20.72 -12.62
CA ALA A 250 -2.48 20.67 -13.33
C ALA A 250 -2.58 19.83 -14.62
N LYS A 251 -3.16 18.63 -14.54
CA LYS A 251 -3.40 17.76 -15.71
C LYS A 251 -4.29 18.44 -16.75
N VAL A 252 -5.33 19.15 -16.31
CA VAL A 252 -6.21 19.95 -17.18
C VAL A 252 -5.41 21.04 -17.92
N TYR A 253 -4.54 21.78 -17.24
CA TYR A 253 -3.71 22.81 -17.86
C TYR A 253 -2.64 22.26 -18.80
N TYR A 254 -2.01 21.13 -18.47
CA TYR A 254 -1.13 20.44 -19.42
C TYR A 254 -1.87 20.02 -20.69
N ALA A 255 -3.07 19.46 -20.55
CA ALA A 255 -3.89 19.04 -21.68
C ALA A 255 -4.40 20.22 -22.54
N MET A 256 -4.55 21.42 -21.96
CA MET A 256 -4.90 22.66 -22.67
C MET A 256 -3.69 23.41 -23.23
N GLY A 257 -2.48 22.83 -23.19
CA GLY A 257 -1.27 23.48 -23.72
C GLY A 257 -0.75 24.63 -22.85
N GLN A 258 -1.07 24.62 -21.55
CA GLN A 258 -0.62 25.62 -20.57
C GLN A 258 0.34 24.99 -19.54
N PRO A 259 1.52 24.51 -19.97
CA PRO A 259 2.40 23.70 -19.12
C PRO A 259 2.99 24.44 -17.93
N ARG A 260 3.18 25.77 -18.03
CA ARG A 260 3.65 26.59 -16.91
C ARG A 260 2.64 26.63 -15.77
N ALA A 261 1.37 26.90 -16.09
CA ALA A 261 0.30 26.91 -15.09
C ALA A 261 0.09 25.51 -14.49
N GLY A 262 0.22 24.45 -15.30
CA GLY A 262 0.18 23.08 -14.82
C GLY A 262 1.32 22.75 -13.86
N GLU A 263 2.55 23.16 -14.17
CA GLU A 263 3.71 22.96 -13.31
C GLU A 263 3.61 23.74 -12.00
N GLU A 264 3.15 24.99 -12.04
CA GLU A 264 2.93 25.81 -10.85
C GLU A 264 1.95 25.13 -9.88
N LEU A 265 0.83 24.58 -10.37
CA LEU A 265 -0.12 23.84 -9.55
C LEU A 265 0.44 22.54 -8.98
N PHE A 266 1.24 21.81 -9.78
CA PHE A 266 1.90 20.61 -9.30
C PHE A 266 2.85 20.93 -8.13
N TRP A 267 3.67 21.98 -8.26
CA TRP A 267 4.57 22.39 -7.19
C TRP A 267 3.83 22.97 -5.99
N GLN A 268 2.73 23.69 -6.19
CA GLN A 268 1.85 24.10 -5.07
C GLN A 268 1.34 22.89 -4.30
N ALA A 269 0.95 21.80 -4.98
CA ALA A 269 0.56 20.56 -4.31
C ALA A 269 1.72 19.97 -3.51
N VAL A 270 2.93 19.92 -4.06
CA VAL A 270 4.10 19.39 -3.33
C VAL A 270 4.48 20.29 -2.14
N ASP A 271 4.57 21.60 -2.34
CA ASP A 271 5.07 22.55 -1.33
C ASP A 271 4.08 22.77 -0.18
N SER A 272 2.78 22.47 -0.41
CA SER A 272 1.75 22.52 0.63
C SER A 272 1.59 21.21 1.40
N ILE A 273 2.45 20.20 1.20
CA ILE A 273 2.44 18.97 1.98
C ILE A 273 2.82 19.29 3.43
N THR A 274 1.92 19.02 4.37
CA THR A 274 2.14 19.12 5.81
C THR A 274 2.05 17.78 6.52
N SER A 275 1.45 16.78 5.88
CA SER A 275 1.22 15.45 6.43
C SER A 275 1.60 14.31 5.47
N LYS A 276 1.77 13.11 6.02
CA LYS A 276 2.03 11.90 5.22
C LYS A 276 0.87 11.57 4.28
N VAL A 277 -0.36 11.83 4.70
CA VAL A 277 -1.58 11.61 3.88
C VAL A 277 -1.53 12.46 2.61
N GLU A 278 -1.21 13.74 2.73
CA GLU A 278 -1.12 14.66 1.60
C GLU A 278 0.00 14.26 0.63
N ALA A 279 1.16 13.85 1.17
CA ALA A 279 2.22 13.28 0.35
C ALA A 279 1.77 12.01 -0.36
N ASP A 280 1.03 11.12 0.31
CA ASP A 280 0.53 9.88 -0.30
C ASP A 280 -0.46 10.13 -1.43
N LEU A 281 -1.22 11.23 -1.39
CA LEU A 281 -2.08 11.63 -2.51
C LEU A 281 -1.25 12.06 -3.74
N VAL A 282 -0.12 12.74 -3.55
CA VAL A 282 0.83 13.05 -4.63
C VAL A 282 1.54 11.79 -5.13
N PHE A 283 1.95 10.92 -4.20
CA PHE A 283 2.60 9.65 -4.50
C PHE A 283 1.77 8.77 -5.43
N GLU A 284 0.45 8.69 -5.25
CA GLU A 284 -0.41 7.79 -6.05
C GLU A 284 -0.32 8.02 -7.56
N ASP A 285 -0.07 9.26 -8.00
CA ASP A 285 0.06 9.60 -9.43
C ASP A 285 1.44 9.24 -9.99
N LEU A 286 2.43 9.16 -9.10
CA LEU A 286 3.85 9.02 -9.41
C LEU A 286 4.42 7.64 -9.09
N LYS A 287 3.70 6.79 -8.35
CA LYS A 287 4.20 5.49 -7.87
C LYS A 287 4.79 4.59 -8.95
N TYR A 288 4.30 4.70 -10.19
CA TYR A 288 4.76 3.91 -11.33
C TYR A 288 6.10 4.37 -11.94
N ILE A 289 6.64 5.52 -11.53
CA ILE A 289 7.93 6.04 -12.02
C ILE A 289 9.04 5.96 -10.95
N PHE A 290 8.71 5.45 -9.77
CA PHE A 290 9.68 5.29 -8.67
C PHE A 290 10.50 4.04 -8.92
N THR A 291 11.81 4.14 -8.70
CA THR A 291 12.61 2.93 -8.53
C THR A 291 12.26 2.25 -7.21
N ASN A 292 12.57 0.96 -7.07
CA ASN A 292 12.40 0.26 -5.79
C ASN A 292 13.13 0.99 -4.65
N GLU A 293 14.33 1.51 -4.90
CA GLU A 293 15.10 2.28 -3.91
C GLU A 293 14.39 3.58 -3.50
N GLU A 294 13.84 4.33 -4.46
CA GLU A 294 13.11 5.56 -4.18
C GLU A 294 11.81 5.29 -3.43
N TYR A 295 11.10 4.22 -3.78
CA TYR A 295 9.91 3.78 -3.08
C TYR A 295 10.23 3.42 -1.63
N GLU A 296 11.25 2.59 -1.40
CA GLU A 296 11.66 2.22 -0.04
C GLU A 296 12.12 3.43 0.77
N HIS A 297 12.85 4.36 0.16
CA HIS A 297 13.24 5.60 0.82
C HIS A 297 12.02 6.46 1.19
N TYR A 298 11.11 6.70 0.24
CA TYR A 298 9.90 7.51 0.45
C TYR A 298 9.07 7.02 1.63
N ARG A 299 8.91 5.70 1.77
CA ARG A 299 8.08 5.10 2.82
C ARG A 299 8.63 5.26 4.22
N GLN A 300 9.93 5.49 4.36
CA GLN A 300 10.57 5.74 5.64
C GLN A 300 10.42 7.21 6.08
N LEU A 301 10.01 8.10 5.16
CA LEU A 301 9.85 9.52 5.44
C LEU A 301 8.54 9.78 6.21
N LYS A 302 8.66 10.58 7.27
CA LYS A 302 7.52 10.97 8.13
C LYS A 302 7.30 12.48 8.20
N HIS A 303 8.36 13.27 8.04
CA HIS A 303 8.32 14.71 8.21
C HIS A 303 8.06 15.41 6.87
N ALA A 304 7.23 16.46 6.92
CA ALA A 304 6.82 17.25 5.76
C ALA A 304 8.01 17.70 4.90
N ASP A 305 9.02 18.35 5.49
CA ASP A 305 10.20 18.85 4.78
C ASP A 305 10.94 17.73 4.02
N ALA A 306 11.06 16.55 4.63
CA ALA A 306 11.70 15.41 4.01
C ALA A 306 10.87 14.86 2.83
N LEU A 307 9.54 14.81 2.98
CA LEU A 307 8.61 14.41 1.92
C LEU A 307 8.65 15.38 0.73
N GLN A 308 8.63 16.69 1.00
CA GLN A 308 8.76 17.73 -0.02
C GLN A 308 10.11 17.66 -0.75
N ALA A 309 11.21 17.57 0.01
CA ALA A 309 12.55 17.47 -0.53
C ALA A 309 12.74 16.21 -1.38
N PHE A 310 12.10 15.10 -1.00
CA PHE A 310 12.09 13.87 -1.79
C PHE A 310 11.54 14.10 -3.20
N TYR A 311 10.36 14.71 -3.34
CA TYR A 311 9.78 14.99 -4.66
C TYR A 311 10.63 15.95 -5.48
N ARG A 312 11.16 17.01 -4.86
CA ARG A 312 12.05 17.97 -5.54
C ARG A 312 13.32 17.29 -6.05
N ARG A 313 13.98 16.47 -5.23
CA ARG A 313 15.19 15.73 -5.63
C ARG A 313 14.90 14.72 -6.73
N MET A 314 13.78 14.01 -6.61
CA MET A 314 13.34 13.00 -7.58
C MET A 314 13.14 13.61 -8.97
N TRP A 315 12.45 14.75 -9.05
CA TRP A 315 12.21 15.46 -10.31
C TRP A 315 13.43 16.22 -10.83
N SER A 316 14.29 16.76 -9.96
CA SER A 316 15.55 17.41 -10.35
C SER A 316 16.46 16.43 -11.10
N LYS A 317 16.64 15.20 -10.58
CA LYS A 317 17.38 14.13 -11.28
C LYS A 317 16.78 13.73 -12.62
N ARG A 318 15.47 13.94 -12.78
CA ARG A 318 14.71 13.60 -13.99
C ARG A 318 14.49 14.79 -14.91
N ASN A 319 15.07 15.96 -14.65
CA ASN A 319 14.96 17.12 -15.54
C ASN A 319 16.13 17.13 -16.55
N PRO A 320 15.92 16.69 -17.81
CA PRO A 320 16.99 16.66 -18.81
C PRO A 320 17.43 18.05 -19.26
N THR A 321 16.61 19.07 -19.02
CA THR A 321 16.83 20.45 -19.46
C THR A 321 16.54 21.43 -18.32
N PRO A 322 17.41 21.56 -17.30
CA PRO A 322 17.21 22.49 -16.18
C PRO A 322 17.09 23.96 -16.59
N ALA A 323 17.61 24.31 -17.78
CA ALA A 323 17.51 25.66 -18.35
C ALA A 323 16.16 25.92 -19.05
N ALA A 324 15.31 24.91 -19.23
CA ALA A 324 13.99 25.10 -19.81
C ALA A 324 13.03 25.73 -18.78
N ASN A 325 12.07 26.49 -19.27
CA ASN A 325 11.07 27.18 -18.43
C ASN A 325 10.07 26.22 -17.73
N VAL A 326 10.05 24.95 -18.13
CA VAL A 326 9.16 23.89 -17.62
C VAL A 326 9.95 22.56 -17.61
N ASN A 327 9.72 21.72 -16.60
CA ASN A 327 10.22 20.35 -16.59
C ASN A 327 9.48 19.48 -17.63
N VAL A 328 10.14 19.21 -18.76
CA VAL A 328 9.56 18.48 -19.90
C VAL A 328 9.07 17.08 -19.49
N ARG A 329 9.81 16.35 -18.64
CA ARG A 329 9.39 15.01 -18.20
C ARG A 329 8.18 15.04 -17.28
N LEU A 330 8.06 16.10 -16.47
CA LEU A 330 6.85 16.31 -15.67
C LEU A 330 5.66 16.56 -16.59
N ALA A 331 5.81 17.42 -17.59
CA ALA A 331 4.76 17.72 -18.57
C ALA A 331 4.29 16.48 -19.36
N GLU A 332 5.24 15.70 -19.88
CA GLU A 332 4.96 14.43 -20.56
C GLU A 332 4.16 13.48 -19.67
N ARG A 333 4.58 13.33 -18.40
CA ARG A 333 3.90 12.43 -17.45
C ARG A 333 2.47 12.87 -17.18
N GLN A 334 2.22 14.16 -17.00
CA GLN A 334 0.87 14.66 -16.75
C GLN A 334 -0.06 14.50 -17.97
N ASN A 335 0.50 14.53 -19.18
CA ASN A 335 -0.22 14.20 -20.41
C ASN A 335 -0.52 12.69 -20.56
N ILE A 336 0.40 11.82 -20.15
CA ILE A 336 0.25 10.34 -20.24
C ILE A 336 -0.66 9.78 -19.13
N SER A 337 -0.75 10.44 -17.97
CA SER A 337 -1.64 10.09 -16.85
C SER A 337 -3.16 10.20 -17.17
N SER A 338 -3.52 10.38 -18.43
CA SER A 338 -4.91 10.45 -18.91
C SER A 338 -5.53 9.08 -19.21
N PHE A 339 -4.82 7.98 -18.91
CA PHE A 339 -5.26 6.59 -19.10
C PHE A 339 -5.29 5.81 -17.79
#